data_AF-A0A9D6ESH0-F1
#
_entry.id   AF-A0A9D6ESH0-F1
#
_cell.length_a   1.000
_cell.length_b   1.000
_cell.length_c   1.000
_cell.angle_alpha   90.00
_cell.angle_beta   90.00
_cell.angle_gamma   90.00
#
_symmetry.space_group_name_H-M   'P 1'
#
loop_
_entity.id
_entity.type
_entity.pdbx_description
1 polymer ?
#
loop_
_entity_poly.entity_id
_entity_poly.type
_entity_poly.pdbx_seq_one_letter_code
_entity_poly.pdbx_strand_id
1 'polypeptide(L)'
;MPYIRKEKRPEVDKILDPLIVYLKSKPMEEQDGIVNYVVSKMIWSLYPKKYFHLNRALGVLTAITHELYRRIVAPFEDEMIKERGDIK
;
A
#
# COMPACT_ATOMS: atom_id res chain seq x y z
N MET A 1 -10.70 0.01 4.88
CA MET A 1 -10.36 -1.19 4.10
C MET A 1 -11.36 -2.30 4.43
N PRO A 2 -12.25 -2.71 3.51
CA PRO A 2 -13.31 -3.68 3.79
C PRO A 2 -12.78 -5.12 3.98
N TYR A 3 -11.54 -5.38 3.58
CA TYR A 3 -10.93 -6.71 3.56
C TYR A 3 -10.42 -7.20 4.92
N ILE A 4 -10.38 -6.33 5.94
CA ILE A 4 -10.04 -6.68 7.32
C ILE A 4 -11.04 -6.03 8.29
N ARG A 5 -11.61 -6.86 9.17
CA ARG A 5 -12.52 -6.45 10.24
C ARG A 5 -11.84 -5.44 11.17
N LYS A 6 -12.58 -4.43 11.64
CA LYS A 6 -11.98 -3.31 12.41
C LYS A 6 -11.28 -3.81 13.69
N GLU A 7 -11.84 -4.83 14.31
CA GLU A 7 -11.38 -5.39 15.58
C GLU A 7 -10.03 -6.12 15.44
N LYS A 8 -9.66 -6.52 14.21
CA LYS A 8 -8.39 -7.18 13.91
C LYS A 8 -7.26 -6.23 13.54
N ARG A 9 -7.57 -4.96 13.24
CA ARG A 9 -6.57 -3.97 12.83
C ARG A 9 -5.57 -3.66 13.94
N PRO A 10 -5.96 -3.44 15.21
CA PRO A 10 -5.00 -3.10 16.27
C PRO A 10 -3.91 -4.15 16.49
N GLU A 11 -4.21 -5.43 16.26
CA GLU A 11 -3.22 -6.51 16.33
C GLU A 11 -2.17 -6.40 15.22
N VAL A 12 -2.61 -6.08 14.01
CA VAL A 12 -1.74 -5.89 12.84
C VAL A 12 -0.97 -4.58 12.94
N ASP A 13 -1.62 -3.49 13.35
CA ASP A 13 -1.04 -2.17 13.49
C ASP A 13 0.11 -2.17 14.51
N LYS A 14 -0.02 -2.90 15.62
CA LYS A 14 1.08 -3.11 16.60
C LYS A 14 2.37 -3.66 15.98
N ILE A 15 2.27 -4.44 14.90
CA ILE A 15 3.41 -5.02 14.20
C ILE A 15 3.89 -4.09 13.09
N LEU A 16 2.97 -3.41 12.40
CA LEU A 16 3.29 -2.55 11.27
C LEU A 16 3.80 -1.17 11.69
N ASP A 17 3.30 -0.59 12.78
CA ASP A 17 3.64 0.76 13.22
C ASP A 17 5.16 0.93 13.46
N PRO A 18 5.87 0.01 14.15
CA PRO A 18 7.32 0.09 14.29
C PRO A 18 8.05 0.04 12.94
N LEU A 19 7.56 -0.78 12.00
CA LEU A 19 8.12 -0.86 10.66
C LEU A 19 7.91 0.46 9.88
N ILE A 20 6.73 1.07 9.99
CA ILE A 20 6.45 2.36 9.37
C ILE A 20 7.35 3.46 9.96
N VAL A 21 7.55 3.48 11.27
CA VAL A 21 8.49 4.41 11.94
C VAL A 21 9.91 4.21 11.41
N TYR A 22 10.35 2.96 11.29
CA TYR A 22 11.65 2.63 10.70
C TYR A 22 11.77 3.13 9.25
N LEU A 23 10.77 2.89 8.40
CA LEU A 23 10.78 3.34 7.00
C LEU A 23 10.85 4.87 6.91
N LYS A 24 10.07 5.59 7.72
CA LYS A 24 10.09 7.06 7.78
C LYS A 24 11.42 7.64 8.26
N SER A 25 12.22 6.86 9.00
CA SER A 25 13.54 7.29 9.47
C SER A 25 14.63 7.27 8.39
N LYS A 26 14.34 6.73 7.19
CA LYS A 26 15.31 6.59 6.10
C LYS A 26 15.32 7.80 5.16
N PRO A 27 16.47 8.06 4.50
CA PRO A 27 16.53 9.05 3.42
C PRO A 27 15.45 8.77 2.38
N MET A 28 14.84 9.83 1.83
CA MET A 28 13.71 9.72 0.90
C MET A 28 14.07 8.84 -0.31
N GLU A 29 15.31 8.95 -0.79
CA GLU A 29 15.85 8.20 -1.92
C GLU A 29 15.95 6.68 -1.65
N GLU A 30 16.02 6.29 -0.37
CA GLU A 30 16.04 4.89 0.05
C GLU A 30 14.65 4.34 0.38
N GLN A 31 13.70 5.20 0.77
CA GLN A 31 12.38 4.77 1.23
C GLN A 31 11.67 3.89 0.20
N ASP A 32 11.63 4.33 -1.05
CA ASP A 32 10.94 3.61 -2.13
C ASP A 32 11.55 2.22 -2.37
N GLY A 33 12.87 2.13 -2.36
CA GLY A 33 13.59 0.87 -2.52
C GLY A 33 13.30 -0.11 -1.37
N ILE A 34 13.28 0.38 -0.13
CA ILE A 34 13.00 -0.44 1.05
C ILE A 34 11.52 -0.87 1.07
N VAL A 35 10.58 0.03 0.75
CA VAL A 35 9.14 -0.30 0.66
C VAL A 35 8.92 -1.38 -0.40
N ASN A 36 9.53 -1.22 -1.58
CA ASN A 36 9.44 -2.22 -2.65
C ASN A 36 10.00 -3.59 -2.19
N TYR A 37 11.16 -3.59 -1.51
CA TYR A 37 11.73 -4.81 -0.95
C TYR A 37 10.82 -5.47 0.09
N VAL A 38 10.25 -4.70 1.02
CA VAL A 38 9.35 -5.19 2.07
C VAL A 38 8.13 -5.86 1.45
N VAL A 39 7.43 -5.16 0.54
CA VAL A 39 6.23 -5.69 -0.12
C VAL A 39 6.57 -6.95 -0.93
N SER A 40 7.67 -6.93 -1.69
CA SER A 40 8.13 -8.09 -2.47
C SER A 40 8.41 -9.29 -1.57
N LYS A 41 9.16 -9.09 -0.48
CA LYS A 41 9.48 -10.14 0.48
C LYS A 41 8.23 -10.71 1.15
N MET A 42 7.25 -9.86 1.50
CA MET A 42 5.97 -10.32 2.05
C MET A 42 5.24 -11.22 1.05
N ILE A 43 5.09 -10.80 -0.20
CA ILE A 43 4.40 -11.58 -1.23
C ILE A 43 5.11 -12.91 -1.48
N TRP A 44 6.44 -12.89 -1.65
CA TRP A 44 7.21 -14.12 -1.93
C TRP A 44 7.23 -15.10 -0.76
N SER A 45 7.08 -14.62 0.47
CA SER A 45 7.07 -15.47 1.67
C SER A 45 5.67 -16.02 2.00
N LEU A 46 4.60 -15.31 1.63
CA LEU A 46 3.23 -15.70 1.96
C LEU A 46 2.59 -16.60 0.90
N TYR A 47 2.91 -16.42 -0.38
CA TYR A 47 2.24 -17.12 -1.48
C TYR A 47 3.11 -18.27 -2.02
N PRO A 48 2.57 -19.51 -2.11
CA PRO A 48 3.26 -20.60 -2.79
C PRO A 48 3.56 -20.28 -4.25
N LYS A 49 4.68 -20.81 -4.77
CA LYS A 49 5.11 -20.62 -6.18
C LYS A 49 4.31 -21.51 -7.16
N LYS A 50 3.00 -21.36 -7.16
CA LYS A 50 2.09 -21.94 -8.17
C LYS A 50 1.26 -20.84 -8.78
N TYR A 51 0.98 -20.95 -10.08
CA TYR A 51 0.29 -19.93 -10.87
C TYR A 51 -1.00 -19.41 -10.19
N PHE A 52 -1.82 -20.31 -9.66
CA PHE A 52 -3.04 -19.93 -8.93
C PHE A 52 -2.78 -18.96 -7.77
N HIS A 53 -1.77 -19.23 -6.93
CA HIS A 53 -1.43 -18.37 -5.80
C HIS A 53 -0.78 -17.06 -6.23
N LEU A 54 0.06 -17.09 -7.28
CA LEU A 54 0.66 -15.89 -7.85
C LEU A 54 -0.42 -14.97 -8.45
N ASN A 55 -1.41 -15.53 -9.15
CA ASN A 55 -2.53 -14.75 -9.67
C ASN A 55 -3.36 -14.10 -8.53
N ARG A 56 -3.52 -14.79 -7.39
CA ARG A 56 -4.13 -14.20 -6.19
C ARG A 56 -3.30 -13.05 -5.61
N ALA A 57 -1.97 -13.20 -5.55
CA ALA A 57 -1.09 -12.14 -5.09
C ALA A 57 -1.16 -10.90 -5.99
N LEU A 58 -1.16 -11.11 -7.31
CA LEU A 58 -1.34 -10.04 -8.29
C LEU A 58 -2.67 -9.31 -8.08
N GLY A 59 -3.78 -10.04 -7.87
CA GLY A 59 -5.07 -9.44 -7.56
C GLY A 59 -5.06 -8.57 -6.30
N VAL A 60 -4.34 -8.98 -5.25
CA VAL A 60 -4.17 -8.18 -4.03
C VAL A 60 -3.36 -6.92 -4.31
N LEU A 61 -2.25 -7.01 -5.05
CA LEU A 61 -1.44 -5.85 -5.41
C LEU A 61 -2.23 -4.84 -6.25
N THR A 62 -2.99 -5.30 -7.24
CA THR A 62 -3.88 -4.44 -8.04
C THR A 62 -4.93 -3.74 -7.16
N ALA A 63 -5.54 -4.48 -6.22
CA ALA A 63 -6.51 -3.89 -5.30
C ALA A 63 -5.87 -2.81 -4.40
N ILE A 64 -4.63 -3.01 -3.92
CA ILE A 64 -3.88 -2.02 -3.15
C ILE A 64 -3.65 -0.74 -3.98
N THR A 65 -3.22 -0.88 -5.24
CA THR A 65 -3.02 0.27 -6.15
C THR A 65 -4.32 1.06 -6.36
N HIS A 66 -5.43 0.38 -6.64
CA HIS A 66 -6.73 1.04 -6.80
C HIS A 66 -7.21 1.69 -5.50
N GLU A 67 -6.95 1.10 -4.33
CA GLU A 67 -7.32 1.69 -3.04
C GLU A 67 -6.49 2.95 -2.75
N LEU A 68 -5.18 2.92 -3.04
CA LEU A 68 -4.31 4.10 -2.94
C LEU A 68 -4.83 5.23 -3.83
N TYR A 69 -5.11 4.94 -5.09
CA TYR A 69 -5.61 5.93 -6.03
C TYR A 69 -6.94 6.51 -5.56
N ARG A 70 -7.92 5.65 -5.26
CA ARG A 70 -9.28 6.10 -4.89
C ARG A 70 -9.34 6.86 -3.55
N ARG A 71 -8.51 6.50 -2.58
CA ARG A 71 -8.63 7.03 -1.21
C ARG A 71 -7.65 8.11 -0.85
N ILE A 72 -6.53 8.20 -1.56
CA ILE A 72 -5.45 9.14 -1.26
C ILE A 72 -5.23 10.08 -2.44
N VAL A 73 -4.99 9.52 -3.63
CA VAL A 73 -4.64 10.32 -4.81
C VAL A 73 -5.84 11.15 -5.31
N ALA A 74 -6.99 10.52 -5.54
CA ALA A 74 -8.15 11.20 -6.09
C ALA A 74 -8.66 12.36 -5.19
N PRO A 75 -8.78 12.22 -3.85
CA PRO A 75 -9.12 13.36 -3.00
C PRO A 75 -8.10 14.50 -3.06
N PHE A 76 -6.81 14.18 -3.14
CA PHE A 76 -5.77 15.19 -3.33
C PHE A 76 -5.92 15.89 -4.69
N GLU A 77 -6.15 15.14 -5.78
CA GLU A 77 -6.41 15.70 -7.12
C GLU A 77 -7.65 16.62 -7.12
N ASP A 78 -8.75 16.21 -6.46
CA ASP A 78 -9.95 17.02 -6.31
C ASP A 78 -9.68 18.35 -5.60
N GLU A 79 -8.80 18.36 -4.59
CA GLU A 79 -8.34 19.58 -3.92
C GLU A 79 -7.50 20.44 -4.89
N MET A 80 -6.56 19.83 -5.60
CA MET A 80 -5.71 20.54 -6.56
C MET A 80 -6.51 21.14 -7.73
N ILE A 81 -7.58 20.48 -8.19
CA ILE A 81 -8.47 21.00 -9.23
C ILE A 81 -9.20 22.26 -8.74
N LYS A 82 -9.65 22.28 -7.48
CA LYS A 82 -10.28 23.48 -6.90
C LYS A 82 -9.30 24.65 -6.82
N GLU A 83 -8.04 24.37 -6.49
CA GLU A 83 -7.00 25.40 -6.35
C GLU A 83 -6.42 25.88 -7.67
N ARG A 84 -6.17 24.98 -8.62
CA ARG A 84 -5.38 25.23 -9.84
C ARG A 84 -6.20 25.16 -11.13
N GLY A 85 -7.46 24.74 -11.04
CA GLY A 85 -8.33 24.47 -12.18
C GLY A 85 -8.14 23.07 -12.76
N ASP A 86 -9.17 22.59 -13.46
CA ASP A 86 -9.15 21.32 -14.18
C ASP A 86 -8.63 21.51 -15.62
N ILE A 87 -8.27 20.40 -16.27
CA ILE A 87 -7.99 20.35 -17.69
C ILE A 87 -9.27 20.74 -18.46
N LYS A 88 -9.12 21.67 -19.41
CA LYS A 88 -10.22 22.11 -20.30
C LYS A 88 -10.21 21.35 -21.62
#